data_AF-A0A1Y2TPU6-F1
#
_entry.id   AF-A0A1Y2TPU6-F1
#
_cell.length_a   1.000
_cell.length_b   1.000
_cell.length_c   1.000
_cell.angle_alpha   90.00
_cell.angle_beta   90.00
_cell.angle_gamma   90.00
#
_symmetry.space_group_name_H-M   'P 1'
#
loop_
_entity.id
_entity.type
_entity.pdbx_description
1 polymer ?
#
loop_
_entity_poly.entity_id
_entity_poly.type
_entity_poly.pdbx_seq_one_letter_code
_entity_poly.pdbx_strand_id
1 'polypeptide(L)'
;MFYGHSRKKQGSHNHVVGSSSVHDQSSRTHAVHKTKIVNRKLVEARDALVNSESELMLVNKRETDISIEEQTKVVVRDIEGTWVPDPDYQINRKRIDEADALSACVRRWYSSISFYEIGAKTPMTKQTSQERH
;
A
#
# COMPACT_ATOMS: atom_id res chain seq x y z
N MET A 1 -80.20 -18.33 -33.40
CA MET A 1 -78.73 -18.45 -33.29
C MET A 1 -78.09 -17.25 -33.97
N PHE A 2 -77.64 -16.24 -33.22
CA PHE A 2 -76.63 -15.28 -33.66
C PHE A 2 -75.92 -14.76 -32.40
N TYR A 3 -74.67 -15.18 -32.19
CA TYR A 3 -73.87 -14.80 -31.02
C TYR A 3 -73.41 -13.35 -31.13
N GLY A 4 -73.85 -12.52 -30.18
CA GLY A 4 -73.36 -11.15 -30.00
C GLY A 4 -71.87 -11.15 -29.66
N HIS A 5 -71.07 -10.49 -30.50
CA HIS A 5 -69.65 -10.28 -30.27
C HIS A 5 -69.44 -9.39 -29.04
N SER A 6 -69.05 -10.02 -27.93
CA SER A 6 -68.55 -9.34 -26.74
C SER A 6 -67.17 -8.74 -27.06
N ARG A 7 -67.13 -7.45 -27.45
CA ARG A 7 -65.87 -6.71 -27.56
C ARG A 7 -65.32 -6.51 -26.15
N LYS A 8 -64.39 -7.39 -25.79
CA LYS A 8 -63.61 -7.34 -24.55
C LYS A 8 -62.97 -5.97 -24.40
N LYS A 9 -63.11 -5.42 -23.19
CA LYS A 9 -62.42 -4.21 -22.70
C LYS A 9 -60.94 -4.31 -23.08
N GLN A 10 -60.42 -3.29 -23.76
CA GLN A 10 -58.98 -3.08 -23.90
C GLN A 10 -58.46 -2.76 -22.50
N GLY A 11 -58.06 -3.81 -21.77
CA GLY A 11 -57.23 -3.66 -20.59
C GLY A 11 -55.89 -3.10 -21.06
N SER A 12 -55.53 -1.94 -20.55
CA SER A 12 -54.24 -1.30 -20.74
C SER A 12 -53.15 -2.14 -20.07
N HIS A 13 -52.80 -3.28 -20.67
CA HIS A 13 -51.55 -3.97 -20.38
C HIS A 13 -50.44 -3.28 -21.16
N ASN A 14 -50.04 -2.12 -20.67
CA ASN A 14 -48.80 -1.45 -21.02
C ASN A 14 -48.35 -0.69 -19.77
N HIS A 15 -47.87 -1.41 -18.75
CA HIS A 15 -46.84 -0.81 -17.90
C HIS A 15 -45.56 -0.78 -18.75
N VAL A 16 -45.54 0.16 -19.70
CA VAL A 16 -44.27 0.68 -20.20
C VAL A 16 -43.65 1.37 -19.00
N VAL A 17 -42.69 0.70 -18.36
CA VAL A 17 -41.82 1.38 -17.41
C VAL A 17 -41.16 2.48 -18.23
N GLY A 18 -41.57 3.73 -17.99
CA GLY A 18 -41.10 4.87 -18.76
C GLY A 18 -39.60 5.02 -18.58
N SER A 19 -38.80 4.43 -19.46
CA SER A 19 -37.38 4.71 -19.56
C SER A 19 -37.24 6.09 -20.19
N SER A 20 -37.26 7.14 -19.38
CA SER A 20 -36.89 8.45 -19.87
C SER A 20 -35.41 8.43 -20.24
N SER A 21 -35.03 9.06 -21.35
CA SER A 21 -33.61 9.20 -21.69
C SER A 21 -32.85 9.89 -20.56
N VAL A 22 -33.51 10.79 -19.82
CA VAL A 22 -33.01 11.41 -18.59
C VAL A 22 -32.65 10.37 -17.51
N HIS A 23 -33.46 9.33 -17.32
CA HIS A 23 -33.20 8.27 -16.35
C HIS A 23 -31.99 7.40 -16.75
N ASP A 24 -31.86 7.10 -18.04
CA ASP A 24 -30.72 6.36 -18.59
C ASP A 24 -29.42 7.18 -18.54
N GLN A 25 -29.48 8.46 -18.91
CA GLN A 25 -28.34 9.38 -18.84
C GLN A 25 -27.91 9.66 -17.40
N SER A 26 -28.85 9.79 -16.47
CA SER A 26 -28.56 9.96 -15.04
C SER A 26 -27.88 8.71 -14.46
N SER A 27 -28.36 7.51 -14.82
CA SER A 27 -27.77 6.24 -14.40
C SER A 27 -26.33 6.07 -14.92
N ARG A 28 -26.10 6.38 -16.21
CA ARG A 28 -24.75 6.36 -16.81
C ARG A 28 -23.82 7.38 -16.17
N THR A 29 -24.30 8.61 -15.96
CA THR A 29 -23.51 9.67 -15.32
C THR A 29 -23.14 9.30 -13.89
N HIS A 30 -24.08 8.74 -13.13
CA HIS A 30 -23.85 8.31 -11.76
C HIS A 30 -22.87 7.13 -11.66
N ALA A 31 -22.94 6.16 -12.58
CA ALA A 31 -21.97 5.07 -12.67
C ALA A 31 -20.55 5.60 -12.98
N VAL A 32 -20.42 6.49 -13.98
CA VAL A 32 -19.13 7.11 -14.33
C VAL A 32 -18.58 7.95 -13.17
N HIS A 33 -19.42 8.69 -12.45
CA HIS A 33 -19.02 9.50 -11.31
C HIS A 33 -18.47 8.64 -10.15
N LYS A 34 -19.15 7.51 -9.85
CA LYS A 34 -18.68 6.54 -8.85
C LYS A 34 -17.31 5.97 -9.22
N THR A 35 -17.13 5.54 -10.47
CA THR A 35 -15.84 5.02 -10.94
C THR A 35 -14.74 6.07 -10.86
N LYS A 36 -15.02 7.33 -11.19
CA LYS A 36 -14.06 8.44 -11.05
C LYS A 36 -13.66 8.67 -9.58
N ILE A 37 -14.61 8.65 -8.64
CA ILE A 37 -14.31 8.83 -7.22
C ILE A 37 -13.46 7.68 -6.68
N VAL A 38 -13.82 6.43 -7.01
CA VAL A 38 -13.06 5.24 -6.58
C VAL A 38 -11.65 5.26 -7.16
N ASN A 39 -11.50 5.56 -8.45
CA ASN A 39 -10.20 5.64 -9.09
C ASN A 39 -9.33 6.76 -8.50
N ARG A 40 -9.91 7.92 -8.18
CA ARG A 40 -9.14 9.02 -7.56
C ARG A 40 -8.57 8.59 -6.21
N LYS A 41 -9.40 8.02 -5.33
CA LYS A 41 -8.93 7.55 -4.01
C LYS A 41 -7.83 6.48 -4.13
N LEU A 42 -7.96 5.60 -5.12
CA LEU A 42 -6.96 4.56 -5.37
C LEU A 42 -5.62 5.14 -5.87
N VAL A 43 -5.67 6.12 -6.76
CA VAL A 43 -4.47 6.83 -7.25
C VAL A 43 -3.81 7.60 -6.11
N GLU A 44 -4.57 8.34 -5.32
CA GLU A 44 -4.06 9.07 -4.14
C GLU A 44 -3.39 8.12 -3.12
N ALA A 45 -4.02 6.98 -2.82
CA ALA A 45 -3.46 5.98 -1.92
C ALA A 45 -2.18 5.35 -2.49
N ARG A 46 -2.14 5.09 -3.80
CA ARG A 46 -0.94 4.59 -4.48
C ARG A 46 0.20 5.60 -4.40
N ASP A 47 -0.07 6.88 -4.66
CA ASP A 47 0.98 7.91 -4.64
C ASP A 47 1.53 8.10 -3.22
N ALA A 48 0.67 8.03 -2.19
CA ALA A 48 1.11 8.01 -0.80
C ALA A 48 2.03 6.82 -0.49
N LEU A 49 1.67 5.62 -0.95
CA LEU A 49 2.50 4.42 -0.79
C LEU A 49 3.87 4.60 -1.44
N VAL A 50 3.91 5.04 -2.70
CA VAL A 50 5.16 5.24 -3.46
C VAL A 50 6.07 6.26 -2.80
N ASN A 51 5.52 7.37 -2.30
CA ASN A 51 6.30 8.38 -1.60
C ASN A 51 6.93 7.82 -0.32
N SER A 52 6.15 7.09 0.48
CA SER A 52 6.67 6.49 1.72
C SER A 52 7.67 5.35 1.45
N GLU A 53 7.47 4.55 0.40
CA GLU A 53 8.45 3.53 -0.02
C GLU A 53 9.76 4.18 -0.51
N SER A 54 9.67 5.31 -1.21
CA SER A 54 10.85 6.06 -1.67
C SER A 54 11.66 6.61 -0.49
N GLU A 55 11.01 7.12 0.55
CA GLU A 55 11.67 7.56 1.77
C GLU A 55 12.37 6.40 2.51
N LEU A 56 11.68 5.26 2.65
CA LEU A 56 12.25 4.07 3.28
C LEU A 56 13.47 3.55 2.51
N MET A 57 13.42 3.57 1.17
CA MET A 57 14.54 3.15 0.33
C MET A 57 15.76 4.05 0.50
N LEU A 58 15.58 5.37 0.63
CA LEU A 58 16.69 6.30 0.86
C LEU A 58 17.40 6.04 2.20
N VAL A 59 16.64 5.73 3.25
CA VAL A 59 17.21 5.43 4.58
C VAL A 59 17.98 4.10 4.55
N ASN A 60 17.39 3.04 4.00
CA ASN A 60 18.08 1.74 3.88
C ASN A 60 19.32 1.81 2.96
N LYS A 61 19.27 2.65 1.91
CA LYS A 61 20.43 2.89 1.06
C LYS A 61 21.56 3.52 1.87
N ARG A 62 21.26 4.53 2.69
CA ARG A 62 22.26 5.20 3.53
C ARG A 62 22.90 4.24 4.54
N GLU A 63 22.12 3.36 5.16
CA GLU A 63 22.63 2.27 6.01
C GLU A 63 23.63 1.39 5.26
N THR A 64 23.24 0.93 4.07
CA THR A 64 24.09 0.09 3.22
C THR A 64 25.37 0.80 2.80
N ASP A 65 25.26 2.06 2.37
CA ASP A 65 26.40 2.88 1.94
C ASP A 65 27.41 3.07 3.10
N ILE A 66 26.92 3.35 4.31
CA ILE A 66 27.78 3.48 5.51
C ILE A 66 28.47 2.16 5.84
N SER A 67 27.73 1.04 5.81
CA SER A 67 28.29 -0.28 6.08
C SER A 67 29.40 -0.63 5.08
N ILE A 68 29.15 -0.41 3.78
CA ILE A 68 30.16 -0.63 2.72
C ILE A 68 31.36 0.29 2.91
N GLU A 69 31.15 1.58 3.18
CA GLU A 69 32.23 2.54 3.39
C GLU A 69 33.13 2.11 4.57
N GLU A 70 32.55 1.64 5.67
CA GLU A 70 33.31 1.17 6.83
C GLU A 70 34.03 -0.15 6.56
N GLN A 71 33.41 -1.09 5.84
CA GLN A 71 34.03 -2.38 5.49
C GLN A 71 35.15 -2.23 4.46
N THR A 72 35.03 -1.29 3.52
CA THR A 72 36.05 -1.05 2.49
C THR A 72 37.34 -0.43 3.04
N LYS A 73 37.24 0.36 4.11
CA LYS A 73 38.42 0.94 4.80
C LYS A 73 39.27 -0.09 5.55
N VAL A 74 38.71 -1.27 5.85
CA VAL A 74 39.43 -2.35 6.56
C VAL A 74 40.47 -3.01 5.66
N VAL A 75 40.40 -2.81 4.35
CA VAL A 75 41.31 -3.44 3.39
C VAL A 75 42.11 -2.38 2.64
N VAL A 76 43.43 -2.54 2.64
CA VAL A 76 44.37 -1.70 1.89
C VAL A 76 45.17 -2.57 0.93
N ARG A 77 45.68 -1.96 -0.15
CA ARG A 77 46.61 -2.66 -1.04
C ARG A 77 48.02 -2.57 -0.49
N ASP A 78 48.70 -3.70 -0.40
CA ASP A 78 50.13 -3.73 -0.11
C ASP A 78 50.97 -3.28 -1.32
N ILE A 79 52.29 -3.27 -1.15
CA ILE A 79 53.26 -2.92 -2.19
C ILE A 79 53.27 -3.90 -3.38
N GLU A 80 52.85 -5.14 -3.19
CA GLU A 80 52.70 -6.15 -4.24
C GLU A 80 51.31 -6.07 -4.94
N GLY A 81 50.43 -5.18 -4.47
CA GLY A 81 49.08 -4.99 -4.98
C GLY A 81 48.04 -5.96 -4.41
N THR A 82 48.38 -6.73 -3.38
CA THR A 82 47.48 -7.67 -2.71
C THR A 82 46.61 -6.94 -1.68
N TRP A 83 45.33 -7.31 -1.57
CA TRP A 83 44.44 -6.77 -0.53
C TRP A 83 44.76 -7.41 0.82
N VAL A 84 45.22 -6.58 1.75
CA VAL A 84 45.55 -6.98 3.13
C VAL A 84 44.72 -6.18 4.13
N PRO A 85 44.41 -6.72 5.32
CA PRO A 85 43.76 -5.96 6.37
C PRO A 85 44.62 -4.77 6.80
N ASP A 86 44.01 -3.60 6.95
CA ASP A 86 44.65 -2.41 7.49
C ASP A 86 44.84 -2.58 9.02
N PRO A 87 46.08 -2.61 9.53
CA PRO A 87 46.34 -2.74 10.96
C PRO A 87 45.99 -1.47 11.74
N ASP A 88 45.96 -0.31 11.08
CA ASP A 88 45.74 1.00 11.70
C ASP A 88 44.26 1.41 11.68
N TYR A 89 43.43 0.74 10.88
CA TYR A 89 42.00 1.00 10.81
C TYR A 89 41.17 0.05 11.68
N GLN A 90 40.33 0.64 12.54
CA GLN A 90 39.31 -0.09 13.28
C GLN A 90 37.93 0.32 12.78
N ILE A 91 37.09 -0.67 12.49
CA ILE A 91 35.71 -0.45 12.02
C ILE A 91 34.97 0.45 13.00
N ASN A 92 34.38 1.54 12.51
CA ASN A 92 33.53 2.38 13.33
C ASN A 92 32.16 1.72 13.53
N ARG A 93 32.10 0.76 14.47
CA ARG A 93 30.89 -0.01 14.74
C ARG A 93 29.72 0.87 15.19
N LYS A 94 30.02 1.92 15.96
CA LYS A 94 29.02 2.89 16.43
C LYS A 94 28.30 3.58 15.26
N ARG A 95 29.03 3.96 14.21
CA ARG A 95 28.46 4.61 13.01
C ARG A 95 27.53 3.67 12.25
N ILE A 96 27.88 2.38 12.17
CA ILE A 96 27.03 1.35 11.56
C ILE A 96 25.77 1.15 12.41
N ASP A 97 25.92 0.95 13.72
CA ASP A 97 24.80 0.70 14.62
C ASP A 97 23.81 1.90 14.66
N GLU A 98 24.30 3.14 14.56
CA GLU A 98 23.46 4.34 14.44
C GLU A 98 22.64 4.36 13.15
N ALA A 99 23.24 3.94 12.03
CA ALA A 99 22.54 3.86 10.74
C ALA A 99 21.51 2.73 10.73
N ASP A 100 21.87 1.56 11.26
CA ASP A 100 20.98 0.40 11.41
C ASP A 100 19.79 0.74 12.31
N ALA A 101 20.03 1.44 13.43
CA ALA A 101 18.98 1.86 14.35
C ALA A 101 17.99 2.83 13.69
N LEU A 102 18.48 3.75 12.86
CA LEU A 102 17.63 4.67 12.10
C LEU A 102 16.75 3.91 11.10
N SER A 103 17.33 3.02 10.29
CA SER A 103 16.58 2.18 9.35
C SER A 103 15.55 1.30 10.06
N ALA A 104 15.93 0.67 11.18
CA ALA A 104 15.02 -0.15 11.98
C ALA A 104 13.87 0.68 12.56
N CYS A 105 14.13 1.89 13.03
CA CYS A 105 13.12 2.81 13.54
C CYS A 105 12.10 3.18 12.44
N VAL A 106 12.58 3.58 11.26
CA VAL A 106 11.72 3.95 10.13
C VAL A 106 10.91 2.76 9.64
N ARG A 107 11.54 1.58 9.53
CA ARG A 107 10.86 0.32 9.16
C ARG A 107 9.77 -0.04 10.18
N ARG A 108 10.05 0.10 11.48
CA ARG A 108 9.10 -0.15 12.57
C ARG A 108 7.91 0.83 12.50
N TRP A 109 8.19 2.11 12.28
CA TRP A 109 7.16 3.13 12.09
C TRP A 109 6.28 2.82 10.88
N TYR A 110 6.87 2.46 9.75
CA TYR A 110 6.14 2.07 8.54
C TYR A 110 5.24 0.85 8.75
N SER A 111 5.77 -0.21 9.39
CA SER A 111 4.96 -1.39 9.75
C SER A 111 3.81 -1.04 10.70
N SER A 112 3.99 -0.06 11.58
CA SER A 112 2.92 0.39 12.46
C SER A 112 1.81 1.13 11.70
N ILE A 113 2.14 1.95 10.69
CA ILE A 113 1.16 2.68 9.88
C ILE A 113 0.38 1.76 8.94
N SER A 114 1.08 0.84 8.27
CA SER A 114 0.45 -0.15 7.39
C SER A 114 -0.60 -0.99 8.14
N PHE A 115 -0.38 -1.27 9.43
CA PHE A 115 -1.35 -1.95 10.29
C PHE A 115 -2.60 -1.10 10.57
N TYR A 116 -2.47 0.23 10.68
CA TYR A 116 -3.60 1.13 10.93
C TYR A 116 -4.40 1.48 9.66
N GLU A 117 -3.77 1.56 8.49
CA GLU A 117 -4.47 1.91 7.25
C GLU A 117 -5.20 0.73 6.57
N ILE A 118 -4.76 -0.52 6.83
CA ILE A 118 -5.34 -1.71 6.17
C ILE A 118 -6.43 -2.40 7.02
N GLY A 119 -6.55 -2.10 8.32
CA GLY A 119 -7.63 -2.68 9.11
C GLY A 119 -7.71 -2.26 10.57
N ALA A 120 -8.51 -1.23 10.86
CA ALA A 120 -9.01 -0.96 12.21
C ALA A 120 -10.54 -1.08 12.28
N LYS A 121 -11.02 -2.32 12.13
CA LYS A 121 -12.06 -2.93 12.99
C LYS A 121 -11.75 -4.41 13.19
N THR A 122 -10.69 -4.71 13.94
CA THR A 122 -10.63 -5.90 14.82
C THR A 122 -9.46 -5.72 15.78
N PRO A 123 -9.69 -5.55 17.09
CA PRO A 123 -8.61 -5.61 18.07
C PRO A 123 -8.15 -7.06 18.22
N MET A 124 -6.85 -7.32 18.00
CA MET A 124 -6.24 -8.57 18.45
C MET A 124 -6.06 -8.52 19.97
N THR A 125 -6.88 -9.29 20.66
CA THR A 125 -6.65 -9.68 22.06
C THR A 125 -5.27 -10.33 22.15
N LYS A 126 -4.39 -9.77 22.97
CA LYS A 126 -3.10 -10.37 23.30
C LYS A 126 -3.37 -11.74 23.94
N GLN A 127 -3.11 -12.83 23.23
CA GLN A 127 -2.96 -14.13 23.87
C GLN A 127 -1.60 -14.13 24.59
N THR A 128 -1.63 -13.76 25.86
CA THR A 128 -0.56 -14.05 26.82
C THR A 128 -0.47 -15.57 26.96
N SER A 129 0.55 -16.16 26.33
CA SER A 129 0.96 -17.52 26.58
C SER A 129 1.79 -17.55 27.87
N GLN A 130 1.12 -17.63 29.01
CA GLN A 130 1.70 -18.03 30.29
C GLN A 130 0.67 -18.80 31.08
N GLU A 131 0.65 -20.12 30.88
CA GLU A 131 0.28 -21.11 31.90
C GLU A 131 0.74 -22.49 31.40
N ARG A 132 2.00 -22.81 31.70
CA ARG A 132 2.44 -24.18 31.90
C ARG A 132 3.31 -24.18 33.14
N HIS A 133 2.70 -24.46 34.29
CA HIS A 133 3.27 -25.24 35.38
C HIS A 133 2.17 -25.68 36.34
#